data_AF-A0A0R3LMV3-F1
#
_entry.id   AF-A0A0R3LMV3-F1
#
_cell.length_a   1.000
_cell.length_b   1.000
_cell.length_c   1.000
_cell.angle_alpha   90.00
_cell.angle_beta   90.00
_cell.angle_gamma   90.00
#
_symmetry.space_group_name_H-M   'P 1'
#
loop_
_entity.id
_entity.type
_entity.pdbx_description
1 polymer ?
#
loop_
_entity_poly.entity_id
_entity_poly.type
_entity_poly.pdbx_seq_one_letter_code
_entity_poly.pdbx_strand_id
1 'polypeptide(L)'
;MCAISSPRGGFNPRDVTDPALFMTRWITHFCAPAFVFLAGVSAFLYGERGRSTRQLSRFLLTRGIWLVLIELTLVRLAWTFSFDLGYFFSQVIFAIGASMIALSVLVFLPRSAVAAIALILIAWHNLLDPIKAEAFGPAAAIWNFLHEPALLQFGATVKWFAVYPLIPWIGVMAAGYAFGPVFMLDRAKRTRWLVGWGTVAVVGFVLLRASNVYGDPAPWSVQAGAIATLLSFVNCEKYPPSLLYLAMTIGPTLLLLAAVENARGRFAAWVTTFGRVPFFYYVVHVFVIHALAVIFAWVSGAETGWLFGPFPADKPNGYGVGLLGVFSVWLA
;
A
#
# COMPACT_ATOMS: atom_id res chain seq x y z
N MET A 1 -12.42 -13.89 -6.75
CA MET A 1 -12.54 -12.60 -7.50
C MET A 1 -11.57 -12.43 -8.66
N CYS A 2 -10.48 -13.21 -8.78
CA CYS A 2 -9.57 -13.06 -9.92
C CYS A 2 -10.24 -13.63 -11.18
N ALA A 3 -11.01 -12.80 -11.88
CA ALA A 3 -11.65 -13.15 -13.14
C ALA A 3 -10.64 -13.25 -14.28
N ILE A 4 -9.38 -12.81 -14.13
CA ILE A 4 -8.42 -12.83 -15.24
C ILE A 4 -7.99 -14.27 -15.53
N SER A 5 -8.36 -14.78 -16.70
CA SER A 5 -7.79 -15.98 -17.29
C SER A 5 -6.62 -15.58 -18.20
N SER A 6 -5.44 -16.18 -17.97
CA SER A 6 -4.25 -15.96 -18.82
C SER A 6 -4.18 -17.06 -19.88
N PRO A 7 -4.12 -16.73 -21.18
CA PRO A 7 -3.93 -17.71 -22.25
C PRO A 7 -2.57 -18.42 -22.22
N ARG A 8 -1.58 -17.89 -21.48
CA ARG A 8 -0.18 -18.35 -21.50
C ARG A 8 0.24 -19.15 -20.26
N GLY A 9 -0.69 -19.50 -19.38
CA GLY A 9 -0.41 -20.17 -18.11
C GLY A 9 0.12 -19.22 -17.04
N GLY A 10 -0.45 -19.31 -15.83
CA GLY A 10 -0.11 -18.47 -14.67
C GLY A 10 -0.59 -17.01 -14.77
N PHE A 11 -1.31 -16.52 -13.75
CA PHE A 11 -1.58 -15.09 -13.59
C PHE A 11 -0.41 -14.45 -12.85
N ASN A 12 0.50 -13.80 -13.58
CA ASN A 12 1.61 -13.05 -12.99
C ASN A 12 1.49 -11.55 -13.30
N PRO A 13 0.94 -10.75 -12.37
CA PRO A 13 0.85 -9.30 -12.54
C PRO A 13 2.19 -8.56 -12.63
N ARG A 14 3.32 -9.25 -12.42
CA ARG A 14 4.68 -8.68 -12.58
C ARG A 14 5.32 -9.06 -13.91
N ASP A 15 4.60 -9.77 -14.78
CA ASP A 15 5.11 -10.15 -16.08
C ASP A 15 5.33 -8.91 -16.96
N VAL A 16 6.59 -8.58 -17.19
CA VAL A 16 7.02 -7.45 -18.03
C VAL A 16 6.75 -7.68 -19.52
N THR A 17 6.43 -8.92 -19.91
CA THR A 17 6.03 -9.28 -21.28
C THR A 17 4.54 -9.09 -21.55
N ASP A 18 3.74 -8.79 -20.52
CA ASP A 18 2.34 -8.34 -20.61
C ASP A 18 2.18 -6.91 -20.05
N PRO A 19 2.45 -5.88 -20.87
CA PRO A 19 2.37 -4.49 -20.43
C PRO A 19 1.01 -4.08 -19.91
N ALA A 20 -0.09 -4.61 -20.47
CA ALA A 20 -1.44 -4.21 -20.08
C ALA A 20 -1.75 -4.68 -18.66
N LEU A 21 -1.45 -5.95 -18.36
CA LEU A 21 -1.63 -6.49 -17.01
C LEU A 21 -0.69 -5.81 -16.01
N PHE A 22 0.58 -5.63 -16.38
CA PHE A 22 1.57 -4.97 -15.54
C PHE A 22 1.12 -3.54 -15.16
N MET A 23 0.70 -2.73 -16.14
CA MET A 23 0.30 -1.34 -15.90
C MET A 23 -0.96 -1.24 -15.04
N THR A 24 -1.90 -2.17 -15.19
CA THR A 24 -3.10 -2.26 -14.33
C THR A 24 -2.71 -2.40 -12.86
N ARG A 25 -1.72 -3.24 -12.57
CA ARG A 25 -1.17 -3.38 -11.22
C ARG A 25 -0.34 -2.15 -10.82
N TRP A 26 0.58 -1.70 -11.67
CA TRP A 26 1.57 -0.68 -11.35
C TRP A 26 0.93 0.67 -11.00
N ILE A 27 -0.13 1.10 -11.71
CA ILE A 27 -0.81 2.37 -11.41
C ILE A 27 -1.39 2.39 -9.99
N THR A 28 -1.78 1.25 -9.43
CA THR A 28 -2.29 1.17 -8.05
C THR A 28 -1.19 1.27 -6.97
N HIS A 29 0.09 1.23 -7.36
CA HIS A 29 1.23 1.26 -6.42
C HIS A 29 1.31 2.59 -5.66
N PHE A 30 0.83 3.67 -6.28
CA PHE A 30 0.80 5.01 -5.70
C PHE A 30 -0.13 5.11 -4.49
N CYS A 31 -1.20 4.31 -4.44
CA CYS A 31 -2.26 4.45 -3.44
C CYS A 31 -1.74 4.32 -2.01
N ALA A 32 -1.08 3.20 -1.67
CA ALA A 32 -0.68 2.94 -0.29
C ALA A 32 0.36 3.96 0.24
N PRO A 33 1.48 4.25 -0.47
CA PRO A 33 2.45 5.26 -0.02
C PRO A 33 1.84 6.66 0.09
N ALA A 34 1.02 7.08 -0.88
CA ALA A 34 0.36 8.38 -0.84
C ALA A 34 -0.59 8.49 0.37
N PHE A 35 -1.43 7.48 0.62
CA PHE A 35 -2.35 7.50 1.75
C PHE A 35 -1.63 7.51 3.09
N VAL A 36 -0.60 6.69 3.27
CA VAL A 36 0.16 6.62 4.53
C VAL A 36 0.90 7.94 4.78
N PHE A 37 1.52 8.52 3.75
CA PHE A 37 2.21 9.80 3.84
C PHE A 37 1.22 10.94 4.18
N LEU A 38 0.11 11.04 3.44
CA LEU A 38 -0.91 12.07 3.67
C LEU A 38 -1.65 11.90 5.00
N ALA A 39 -1.76 10.67 5.52
CA ALA A 39 -2.26 10.42 6.88
C ALA A 39 -1.31 11.02 7.93
N GLY A 40 0.01 10.90 7.74
CA GLY A 40 1.01 11.56 8.57
C GLY A 40 0.90 13.09 8.51
N VAL A 41 0.78 13.67 7.31
CA VAL A 41 0.54 15.11 7.12
C VAL A 41 -0.74 15.55 7.85
N SER A 42 -1.81 14.77 7.72
CA SER A 42 -3.10 15.04 8.36
C SER A 42 -2.99 14.99 9.89
N ALA A 43 -2.18 14.08 10.44
CA ALA A 43 -1.91 14.01 11.87
C ALA A 43 -1.22 15.28 12.38
N PHE A 44 -0.25 15.81 11.64
CA PHE A 44 0.40 17.09 11.97
C PHE A 44 -0.62 18.23 11.97
N LEU A 45 -1.38 18.39 10.87
CA LEU A 45 -2.38 19.44 10.74
C LEU A 45 -3.51 19.33 11.78
N TYR A 46 -3.82 18.12 12.26
CA TYR A 46 -4.77 17.91 13.35
C TYR A 46 -4.22 18.41 14.69
N GLY A 47 -2.93 18.22 14.96
CA GLY A 47 -2.24 18.77 16.14
C GLY A 47 -2.23 20.30 16.17
N GLU A 48 -1.90 20.92 15.04
CA GLU A 48 -1.81 22.38 14.89
C GLU A 48 -3.15 23.12 15.07
N ARG A 49 -4.28 22.42 15.10
CA ARG A 49 -5.60 22.99 15.41
C ARG A 49 -5.82 23.17 16.93
N GLY A 50 -4.81 23.71 17.62
CA GLY A 50 -4.85 24.03 19.06
C GLY A 50 -4.94 22.81 19.99
N ARG A 51 -4.46 21.64 19.56
CA ARG A 51 -4.49 20.41 20.38
C ARG A 51 -3.17 20.19 21.08
N SER A 52 -3.21 19.69 22.32
CA SER A 52 -1.98 19.28 23.01
C SER A 52 -1.40 17.99 22.42
N THR A 53 -0.10 17.76 22.58
CA THR A 53 0.57 16.52 22.13
C THR A 53 -0.10 15.27 22.70
N ARG A 54 -0.58 15.31 23.95
CA ARG A 54 -1.31 14.19 24.56
C ARG A 54 -2.66 13.93 23.89
N GLN A 55 -3.38 14.99 23.49
CA GLN A 55 -4.65 14.85 22.77
C GLN A 55 -4.42 14.26 21.36
N LEU A 56 -3.37 14.72 20.67
CA LEU A 56 -2.97 14.17 19.38
C LEU A 56 -2.56 12.69 19.50
N SER A 57 -1.70 12.36 20.47
CA SER A 57 -1.28 10.98 20.76
C SER A 57 -2.48 10.07 21.03
N ARG A 58 -3.39 10.46 21.93
CA ARG A 58 -4.60 9.68 22.22
C ARG A 58 -5.49 9.51 20.98
N PHE A 59 -5.62 10.55 20.16
CA PHE A 59 -6.38 10.47 18.92
C PHE A 59 -5.76 9.46 17.94
N LEU A 60 -4.44 9.50 17.75
CA LEU A 60 -3.73 8.58 16.86
C LEU A 60 -3.79 7.14 17.37
N LEU A 61 -3.58 6.93 18.67
CA LEU A 61 -3.65 5.61 19.29
C LEU A 61 -5.05 5.00 19.15
N THR A 62 -6.09 5.74 19.51
CA THR A 62 -7.47 5.24 19.46
C THR A 62 -7.93 4.97 18.03
N ARG A 63 -7.61 5.87 17.08
CA ARG A 63 -7.91 5.66 15.65
C ARG A 63 -7.11 4.52 15.06
N GLY A 64 -5.83 4.39 15.41
CA GLY A 64 -4.97 3.30 14.94
C GLY A 64 -5.45 1.94 15.41
N ILE A 65 -5.80 1.80 16.69
CA ILE A 65 -6.41 0.58 17.24
C ILE A 65 -7.72 0.25 16.50
N TRP A 66 -8.56 1.25 16.25
CA TRP A 66 -9.79 1.04 15.50
C TRP A 66 -9.50 0.55 14.08
N LEU A 67 -8.55 1.14 13.34
CA LEU A 67 -8.20 0.61 12.01
C LEU A 67 -7.68 -0.84 12.04
N VAL A 68 -6.87 -1.20 13.03
CA VAL A 68 -6.43 -2.59 13.23
C VAL A 68 -7.61 -3.52 13.47
N LEU A 69 -8.55 -3.14 14.34
CA LEU A 69 -9.76 -3.93 14.60
C LEU A 69 -10.64 -4.06 13.35
N ILE A 70 -10.82 -2.99 12.57
CA ILE A 70 -11.53 -3.01 11.28
C ILE A 70 -10.91 -4.01 10.31
N GLU A 71 -9.57 -4.07 10.25
CA GLU A 71 -8.88 -5.00 9.35
C GLU A 71 -9.20 -6.44 9.74
N LEU A 72 -8.98 -6.77 11.03
CA LEU A 72 -9.11 -8.13 11.54
C LEU A 72 -10.57 -8.62 11.57
N THR A 73 -11.54 -7.73 11.44
CA THR A 73 -12.98 -8.04 11.48
C THR A 73 -13.65 -7.80 10.13
N LEU A 74 -13.98 -6.55 9.82
CA LEU A 74 -14.79 -6.14 8.66
C LEU A 74 -14.07 -6.40 7.34
N VAL A 75 -12.80 -6.02 7.23
CA VAL A 75 -12.03 -6.19 5.98
C VAL A 75 -11.72 -7.66 5.75
N ARG A 76 -11.35 -8.37 6.81
CA ARG A 76 -11.25 -9.83 6.79
C ARG A 76 -12.53 -10.46 6.25
N LEU A 77 -13.70 -10.13 6.81
CA LEU A 77 -14.99 -10.61 6.33
C LEU A 77 -15.24 -10.22 4.87
N ALA A 78 -14.88 -9.00 4.47
CA ALA A 78 -15.02 -8.55 3.10
C ALA A 78 -14.14 -9.34 2.12
N TRP A 79 -12.98 -9.85 2.54
CA TRP A 79 -12.14 -10.68 1.66
C TRP A 79 -12.52 -12.15 1.66
N THR A 80 -12.92 -12.70 2.81
CA THR A 80 -13.16 -14.15 2.96
C THR A 80 -14.63 -14.54 2.83
N PHE A 81 -15.56 -13.63 3.11
CA PHE A 81 -16.99 -13.93 3.23
C PHE A 81 -17.29 -15.11 4.16
N SER A 82 -16.45 -15.31 5.18
CA SER A 82 -16.57 -16.40 6.14
C SER A 82 -16.38 -15.91 7.57
N PHE A 83 -17.20 -16.44 8.48
CA PHE A 83 -17.12 -16.18 9.92
C PHE A 83 -16.10 -17.08 10.64
N ASP A 84 -15.50 -18.05 9.95
CA ASP A 84 -14.42 -18.87 10.52
C ASP A 84 -13.24 -17.98 10.90
N LEU A 85 -12.75 -18.05 12.14
CA LEU A 85 -11.62 -17.23 12.62
C LEU A 85 -10.25 -17.92 12.45
N GLY A 86 -10.14 -18.93 11.59
CA GLY A 86 -8.88 -19.64 11.31
C GLY A 86 -7.88 -18.88 10.44
N TYR A 87 -8.26 -17.75 9.83
CA TYR A 87 -7.38 -17.05 8.89
C TYR A 87 -7.47 -15.53 8.99
N PHE A 88 -6.32 -14.86 9.12
CA PHE A 88 -6.18 -13.39 9.19
C PHE A 88 -5.20 -12.85 8.15
N PHE A 89 -5.40 -11.60 7.76
CA PHE A 89 -4.49 -10.85 6.89
C PHE A 89 -4.15 -9.50 7.56
N SER A 90 -2.87 -9.13 7.59
CA SER A 90 -2.46 -7.75 7.86
C SER A 90 -2.05 -7.08 6.56
N GLN A 91 -3.01 -6.37 5.96
CA GLN A 91 -2.85 -5.64 4.71
C GLN A 91 -2.64 -4.14 5.00
N VAL A 92 -3.02 -3.30 4.03
CA VAL A 92 -2.76 -1.86 4.05
C VAL A 92 -3.47 -1.13 5.20
N ILE A 93 -4.69 -1.53 5.59
CA ILE A 93 -5.41 -0.84 6.67
C ILE A 93 -4.78 -1.15 8.02
N PHE A 94 -4.35 -2.40 8.22
CA PHE A 94 -3.53 -2.76 9.38
C PHE A 94 -2.25 -1.92 9.44
N ALA A 95 -1.53 -1.82 8.32
CA ALA A 95 -0.28 -1.04 8.26
C ALA A 95 -0.50 0.45 8.58
N ILE A 96 -1.59 1.06 8.08
CA ILE A 96 -1.98 2.44 8.43
C ILE A 96 -2.27 2.51 9.94
N GLY A 97 -3.11 1.61 10.47
CA GLY A 97 -3.49 1.61 11.89
C GLY A 97 -2.29 1.45 12.83
N ALA A 98 -1.43 0.47 12.57
CA ALA A 98 -0.20 0.22 13.31
C ALA A 98 0.78 1.41 13.20
N SER A 99 0.89 2.04 12.03
CA SER A 99 1.71 3.24 11.85
C SER A 99 1.18 4.44 12.63
N MET A 100 -0.15 4.59 12.76
CA MET A 100 -0.75 5.62 13.62
C MET A 100 -0.45 5.36 15.10
N ILE A 101 -0.49 4.09 15.53
CA ILE A 101 -0.11 3.68 16.88
C ILE A 101 1.36 4.03 17.13
N ALA A 102 2.27 3.70 16.22
CA ALA A 102 3.68 4.07 16.33
C ALA A 102 3.86 5.59 16.39
N LEU A 103 3.20 6.33 15.48
CA LEU A 103 3.25 7.79 15.45
C LEU A 103 2.71 8.41 16.75
N SER A 104 1.74 7.79 17.42
CA SER A 104 1.20 8.25 18.69
C SER A 104 2.24 8.35 19.80
N VAL A 105 3.32 7.58 19.69
CA VAL A 105 4.50 7.65 20.58
C VAL A 105 5.52 8.65 20.03
N LEU A 106 5.79 8.59 18.72
CA LEU A 106 6.77 9.47 18.07
C LEU A 106 6.43 10.96 18.17
N VAL A 107 5.15 11.34 18.27
CA VAL A 107 4.74 12.75 18.39
C VAL A 107 5.25 13.45 19.66
N PHE A 108 5.72 12.71 20.66
CA PHE A 108 6.38 13.28 21.84
C PHE A 108 7.83 13.70 21.59
N LEU A 109 8.44 13.23 20.50
CA LEU A 109 9.79 13.61 20.11
C LEU A 109 9.78 14.96 19.37
N PRO A 110 10.89 15.71 19.39
CA PRO A 110 11.02 16.87 18.52
C PRO A 110 10.90 16.44 17.05
N ARG A 111 10.28 17.29 16.23
CA ARG A 111 10.00 16.97 14.81
C ARG A 111 11.25 16.57 14.01
N SER A 112 12.41 17.12 14.34
CA SER A 112 13.69 16.73 13.73
C SER A 112 14.05 15.27 14.01
N ALA A 113 13.81 14.78 15.23
CA ALA A 113 14.01 13.36 15.56
C ALA A 113 13.00 12.48 14.82
N VAL A 114 11.74 12.89 14.70
CA VAL A 114 10.74 12.17 13.90
C VAL A 114 11.17 12.09 12.42
N ALA A 115 11.69 13.19 11.87
CA ALA A 115 12.23 13.22 10.51
C ALA A 115 13.44 12.28 10.35
N ALA A 116 14.37 12.28 11.31
CA ALA A 116 15.53 11.40 11.28
C ALA A 116 15.11 9.92 11.34
N ILE A 117 14.20 9.56 12.25
CA ILE A 117 13.63 8.21 12.34
C ILE A 117 12.96 7.81 11.02
N ALA A 118 12.16 8.70 10.43
CA ALA A 118 11.51 8.45 9.15
C ALA A 118 12.53 8.13 8.04
N LEU A 119 13.59 8.95 7.92
CA LEU A 119 14.66 8.73 6.95
C LEU A 119 15.40 7.41 7.19
N ILE A 120 15.69 7.06 8.44
CA ILE A 120 16.34 5.80 8.79
C ILE A 120 15.47 4.61 8.37
N LEU A 121 14.19 4.61 8.77
CA LEU A 121 13.26 3.52 8.46
C LEU A 121 13.00 3.39 6.95
N ILE A 122 13.02 4.48 6.19
CA ILE A 122 12.83 4.44 4.73
C ILE A 122 14.12 4.03 4.02
N ALA A 123 15.24 4.69 4.32
CA ALA A 123 16.45 4.56 3.52
C ALA A 123 17.40 3.44 3.98
N TRP A 124 17.32 2.94 5.22
CA TRP A 124 18.20 1.88 5.72
C TRP A 124 17.52 0.53 5.92
N HIS A 125 16.18 0.43 5.87
CA HIS A 125 15.51 -0.85 6.15
C HIS A 125 15.90 -1.96 5.17
N ASN A 126 16.22 -1.66 3.91
CA ASN A 126 16.66 -2.68 2.95
C ASN A 126 17.96 -3.39 3.36
N LEU A 127 18.78 -2.80 4.22
CA LEU A 127 19.95 -3.48 4.80
C LEU A 127 19.56 -4.62 5.73
N LEU A 128 18.31 -4.67 6.19
CA LEU A 128 17.76 -5.72 7.03
C LEU A 128 17.21 -6.91 6.21
N ASP A 129 17.11 -6.78 4.88
CA ASP A 129 16.58 -7.83 3.98
C ASP A 129 17.31 -9.20 4.09
N PRO A 130 18.64 -9.25 4.34
CA PRO A 130 19.34 -10.51 4.59
C PRO A 130 19.02 -11.17 5.95
N ILE A 131 18.46 -10.41 6.91
CA ILE A 131 18.13 -10.93 8.24
C ILE A 131 16.77 -11.62 8.16
N LYS A 132 16.79 -12.94 8.39
CA LYS A 132 15.62 -13.80 8.28
C LYS A 132 14.95 -14.06 9.61
N ALA A 133 13.61 -14.15 9.61
CA ALA A 133 12.80 -14.30 10.82
C ALA A 133 13.20 -15.54 11.63
N GLU A 134 13.62 -16.62 10.97
CA GLU A 134 14.06 -17.86 11.59
C GLU A 134 15.22 -17.66 12.56
N ALA A 135 16.07 -16.64 12.33
CA ALA A 135 17.18 -16.30 13.22
C ALA A 135 16.72 -15.84 14.61
N PHE A 136 15.46 -15.41 14.76
CA PHE A 136 14.90 -14.92 16.02
C PHE A 136 14.11 -15.98 16.82
N GLY A 137 14.02 -17.22 16.33
CA GLY A 137 13.36 -18.33 17.04
C GLY A 137 11.94 -17.98 17.49
N PRO A 138 11.62 -18.01 18.81
CA PRO A 138 10.28 -17.66 19.32
C PRO A 138 9.81 -16.24 18.96
N ALA A 139 10.73 -15.30 18.70
CA ALA A 139 10.42 -13.93 18.32
C ALA A 139 10.31 -13.74 16.79
N ALA A 140 10.42 -14.80 15.98
CA ALA A 140 10.30 -14.76 14.52
C ALA A 140 9.02 -14.06 14.06
N ALA A 141 7.89 -14.29 14.74
CA ALA A 141 6.62 -13.64 14.42
C ALA A 141 6.72 -12.10 14.46
N ILE A 142 7.46 -11.54 15.43
CA ILE A 142 7.66 -10.09 15.54
C ILE A 142 8.41 -9.58 14.31
N TRP A 143 9.49 -10.26 13.92
CA TRP A 143 10.26 -9.89 12.73
C TRP A 143 9.42 -9.97 11.45
N ASN A 144 8.54 -10.97 11.34
CA ASN A 144 7.66 -11.10 10.19
C ASN A 144 6.66 -9.93 10.07
N PHE A 145 6.12 -9.45 11.19
CA PHE A 145 5.28 -8.24 11.16
C PHE A 145 6.07 -6.97 10.88
N LEU A 146 7.33 -6.90 11.29
CA LEU A 146 8.15 -5.70 11.14
C LEU A 146 8.81 -5.58 9.77
N HIS A 147 9.36 -6.66 9.23
CA HIS A 147 10.26 -6.63 8.06
C HIS A 147 9.97 -7.69 6.99
N GLU A 148 9.65 -8.92 7.37
CA GLU A 148 9.59 -10.06 6.44
C GLU A 148 8.16 -10.62 6.22
N PRO A 149 7.57 -10.52 5.02
CA PRO A 149 6.24 -11.06 4.78
C PRO A 149 6.21 -12.58 4.95
N ALA A 150 5.30 -13.09 5.78
CA ALA A 150 5.18 -14.53 6.02
C ALA A 150 3.76 -14.96 6.37
N LEU A 151 3.43 -16.20 6.03
CA LEU A 151 2.25 -16.89 6.53
C LEU A 151 2.58 -17.54 7.88
N LEU A 152 2.22 -16.85 8.96
CA LEU A 152 2.43 -17.31 10.32
C LEU A 152 1.40 -18.35 10.71
N GLN A 153 1.82 -19.40 11.41
CA GLN A 153 0.93 -20.40 11.98
C GLN A 153 0.93 -20.30 13.50
N PHE A 154 -0.24 -20.03 14.07
CA PHE A 154 -0.49 -19.95 15.51
C PHE A 154 -1.31 -21.15 15.95
N GLY A 155 -0.66 -22.10 16.62
CA GLY A 155 -1.28 -23.36 17.01
C GLY A 155 -1.70 -24.22 15.81
N ALA A 156 -2.72 -25.05 15.99
CA ALA A 156 -3.15 -26.01 14.96
C ALA A 156 -4.03 -25.38 13.86
N THR A 157 -4.75 -24.31 14.16
CA THR A 157 -5.88 -23.86 13.33
C THR A 157 -5.76 -22.42 12.81
N VAL A 158 -5.02 -21.54 13.50
CA VAL A 158 -4.97 -20.12 13.14
C VAL A 158 -3.78 -19.83 12.25
N LYS A 159 -4.05 -19.26 11.07
CA LYS A 159 -3.04 -18.77 10.12
C LYS A 159 -3.16 -17.26 10.01
N TRP A 160 -2.03 -16.56 9.96
CA TRP A 160 -2.01 -15.11 9.80
C TRP A 160 -1.01 -14.72 8.72
N PHE A 161 -1.50 -14.16 7.62
CA PHE A 161 -0.64 -13.67 6.57
C PHE A 161 -0.21 -12.22 6.82
N ALA A 162 1.06 -12.03 7.18
CA ALA A 162 1.68 -10.72 7.33
C ALA A 162 2.16 -10.20 5.98
N VAL A 163 1.33 -9.39 5.29
CA VAL A 163 1.63 -8.95 3.91
C VAL A 163 2.29 -7.57 3.87
N TYR A 164 2.00 -6.70 4.84
CA TYR A 164 2.53 -5.34 4.90
C TYR A 164 3.47 -5.19 6.11
N PRO A 165 4.79 -5.47 5.94
CA PRO A 165 5.76 -5.26 7.01
C PRO A 165 5.83 -3.81 7.48
N LEU A 166 5.81 -3.59 8.80
CA LEU A 166 5.51 -2.29 9.39
C LEU A 166 6.62 -1.25 9.32
N ILE A 167 7.90 -1.66 9.34
CA ILE A 167 9.06 -0.76 9.42
C ILE A 167 8.98 0.39 8.40
N PRO A 168 8.88 0.13 7.09
CA PRO A 168 8.88 1.21 6.11
C PRO A 168 7.57 2.03 6.16
N TRP A 169 6.42 1.44 6.50
CA TRP A 169 5.15 2.19 6.60
C TRP A 169 5.13 3.16 7.78
N ILE A 170 5.71 2.78 8.92
CA ILE A 170 5.93 3.69 10.05
C ILE A 170 6.82 4.85 9.59
N GLY A 171 7.89 4.55 8.84
CA GLY A 171 8.77 5.55 8.24
C GLY A 171 8.02 6.53 7.34
N VAL A 172 7.19 6.04 6.42
CA VAL A 172 6.39 6.88 5.50
C VAL A 172 5.40 7.78 6.24
N MET A 173 4.73 7.26 7.27
CA MET A 173 3.79 8.07 8.05
C MET A 173 4.52 9.13 8.88
N ALA A 174 5.65 8.78 9.49
CA ALA A 174 6.52 9.71 10.21
C ALA A 174 7.09 10.79 9.29
N ALA A 175 7.48 10.43 8.06
CA ALA A 175 7.93 11.38 7.03
C ALA A 175 6.82 12.38 6.69
N GLY A 176 5.59 11.87 6.49
CA GLY A 176 4.41 12.72 6.27
C GLY A 176 4.17 13.69 7.42
N TYR A 177 4.24 13.21 8.67
CA TYR A 177 4.10 14.06 9.86
C TYR A 177 5.19 15.14 9.92
N ALA A 178 6.45 14.77 9.69
CA ALA A 178 7.57 15.72 9.69
C ALA A 178 7.48 16.76 8.56
N PHE A 179 6.90 16.37 7.43
CA PHE A 179 6.65 17.22 6.25
C PHE A 179 5.40 18.10 6.39
N GLY A 180 4.52 17.81 7.34
CA GLY A 180 3.27 18.54 7.61
C GLY A 180 3.37 20.08 7.61
N PRO A 181 4.40 20.72 8.20
CA PRO A 181 4.54 22.18 8.19
C PRO A 181 4.56 22.80 6.79
N VAL A 182 5.01 22.06 5.77
CA VAL A 182 5.01 22.54 4.37
C VAL A 182 3.59 22.89 3.91
N PHE A 183 2.57 22.21 4.44
CA PHE A 183 1.17 22.48 4.11
C PHE A 183 0.61 23.75 4.76
N MET A 184 1.29 24.29 5.77
CA MET A 184 0.94 25.57 6.40
C MET A 184 1.60 26.77 5.74
N LEU A 185 2.58 26.55 4.86
CA LEU A 185 3.24 27.62 4.12
C LEU A 185 2.30 28.26 3.09
N ASP A 186 2.63 29.48 2.72
CA ASP A 186 2.04 30.14 1.55
C ASP A 186 2.18 29.24 0.33
N ARG A 187 1.16 29.28 -0.54
CA ARG A 187 1.10 28.46 -1.76
C ARG A 187 2.41 28.41 -2.53
N ALA A 188 2.99 29.55 -2.89
CA ALA A 188 4.20 29.58 -3.72
C ALA A 188 5.38 28.83 -3.08
N LYS A 189 5.53 28.96 -1.75
CA LYS A 189 6.55 28.22 -0.99
C LYS A 189 6.20 26.74 -0.95
N ARG A 190 4.96 26.39 -0.61
CA ARG A 190 4.49 25.00 -0.58
C ARG A 190 4.73 24.28 -1.92
N THR A 191 4.33 24.88 -3.04
CA THR A 191 4.59 24.32 -4.38
C THR A 191 6.08 24.10 -4.61
N ARG A 192 6.94 25.07 -4.26
CA ARG A 192 8.40 24.93 -4.41
C ARG A 192 8.96 23.78 -3.57
N TRP A 193 8.47 23.60 -2.35
CA TRP A 193 8.86 22.48 -1.49
C TRP A 193 8.39 21.13 -2.05
N LEU A 194 7.13 21.03 -2.51
CA LEU A 194 6.58 19.83 -3.14
C LEU A 194 7.35 19.45 -4.40
N VAL A 195 7.63 20.42 -5.29
CA VAL A 195 8.42 20.20 -6.50
C VAL A 195 9.86 19.80 -6.15
N GLY A 196 10.49 20.48 -5.19
CA GLY A 196 11.87 20.20 -4.78
C GLY A 196 12.02 18.76 -4.27
N TRP A 197 11.24 18.37 -3.26
CA TRP A 197 11.32 17.03 -2.68
C TRP A 197 10.80 15.93 -3.62
N GLY A 198 9.77 16.22 -4.42
CA GLY A 198 9.31 15.31 -5.46
C GLY A 198 10.40 15.04 -6.50
N THR A 199 11.11 16.08 -6.94
CA THR A 199 12.21 15.97 -7.90
C THR A 199 13.39 15.21 -7.29
N VAL A 200 13.78 15.51 -6.05
CA VAL A 200 14.85 14.80 -5.35
C VAL A 200 14.54 13.31 -5.24
N ALA A 201 13.30 12.94 -4.88
CA ALA A 201 12.89 11.54 -4.80
C ALA A 201 12.88 10.84 -6.17
N VAL A 202 12.38 11.50 -7.23
CA VAL A 202 12.37 10.94 -8.60
C VAL A 202 13.78 10.78 -9.15
N VAL A 203 14.62 11.80 -9.03
CA VAL A 203 16.02 11.74 -9.49
C VAL A 203 16.80 10.70 -8.68
N GLY A 204 16.61 10.68 -7.36
CA GLY A 204 17.21 9.68 -6.48
C GLY A 204 16.79 8.25 -6.87
N PHE A 205 15.51 8.03 -7.17
CA PHE A 205 15.01 6.77 -7.72
C PHE A 205 15.74 6.39 -9.01
N VAL A 206 15.79 7.29 -10.00
CA VAL A 206 16.41 6.99 -11.31
C VAL A 206 17.89 6.66 -11.16
N LEU A 207 18.64 7.45 -10.39
CA LEU A 207 20.08 7.26 -10.20
C LEU A 207 20.40 5.96 -9.44
N LEU A 208 19.71 5.70 -8.33
CA LEU A 208 19.91 4.47 -7.56
C LEU A 208 19.45 3.24 -8.35
N ARG A 209 18.26 3.31 -8.98
CA ARG A 209 17.73 2.20 -9.79
C ARG A 209 18.65 1.88 -10.95
N ALA A 210 19.17 2.88 -11.66
CA ALA A 210 20.11 2.66 -12.77
C ALA A 210 21.39 1.92 -12.35
N SER A 211 21.85 2.10 -11.10
CA SER A 211 23.06 1.44 -10.61
C SER A 211 22.86 -0.02 -10.15
N ASN A 212 21.63 -0.44 -9.84
CA ASN A 212 21.33 -1.75 -9.23
C ASN A 212 22.07 -2.05 -7.90
N VAL A 213 22.67 -1.05 -7.25
CA VAL A 213 23.50 -1.26 -6.05
C VAL A 213 22.66 -1.37 -4.78
N TYR A 214 21.62 -0.56 -4.64
CA TYR A 214 20.89 -0.45 -3.37
C TYR A 214 19.44 0.02 -3.54
N GLY A 215 18.60 -0.33 -2.56
CA GLY A 215 17.25 0.20 -2.39
C GLY A 215 16.13 -0.64 -2.99
N ASP A 216 16.46 -1.78 -3.60
CA ASP A 216 15.50 -2.79 -4.02
C ASP A 216 16.17 -4.18 -4.04
N PRO A 217 15.54 -5.23 -3.50
CA PRO A 217 16.13 -6.57 -3.49
C PRO A 217 16.15 -7.24 -4.87
N ALA A 218 15.35 -6.76 -5.83
CA ALA A 218 15.25 -7.32 -7.17
C ALA A 218 15.89 -6.37 -8.21
N PRO A 219 17.14 -6.63 -8.65
CA PRO A 219 17.79 -5.79 -9.65
C PRO A 219 17.00 -5.81 -10.97
N TRP A 220 16.90 -4.66 -11.64
CA TRP A 220 16.33 -4.65 -12.99
C TRP A 220 17.32 -5.22 -13.99
N SER A 221 16.80 -5.76 -15.08
CA SER A 221 17.59 -6.35 -16.17
C SER A 221 17.03 -6.00 -17.53
N VAL A 222 17.91 -5.94 -18.53
CA VAL A 222 17.54 -5.76 -19.94
C VAL A 222 16.70 -6.94 -20.40
N GLN A 223 15.58 -6.65 -21.04
CA GLN A 223 14.64 -7.63 -21.58
C GLN A 223 14.71 -7.64 -23.11
N ALA A 224 14.09 -8.63 -23.75
CA ALA A 224 14.06 -8.76 -25.20
C ALA A 224 13.46 -7.53 -25.94
N GLY A 225 12.62 -6.74 -25.27
CA GLY A 225 12.02 -5.53 -25.82
C GLY A 225 12.27 -4.28 -24.97
N ALA A 226 12.27 -3.11 -25.62
CA ALA A 226 12.44 -1.82 -24.95
C ALA A 226 11.35 -1.56 -23.90
N ILE A 227 10.09 -1.87 -24.22
CA ILE A 227 8.97 -1.74 -23.28
C ILE A 227 9.18 -2.67 -22.07
N ALA A 228 9.44 -3.96 -22.30
CA ALA A 228 9.67 -4.91 -21.20
C ALA A 228 10.87 -4.50 -20.33
N THR A 229 11.91 -3.90 -20.93
CA THR A 229 13.07 -3.36 -20.19
C THR A 229 12.68 -2.17 -19.33
N LEU A 230 11.86 -1.25 -19.86
CA LEU A 230 11.32 -0.13 -19.10
C LEU A 230 10.42 -0.62 -17.94
N LEU A 231 9.59 -1.63 -18.17
CA LEU A 231 8.74 -2.23 -17.13
C LEU A 231 9.58 -2.93 -16.06
N SER A 232 10.65 -3.63 -16.45
CA SER A 232 11.66 -4.19 -15.54
C SER A 232 12.30 -3.11 -14.66
N PHE A 233 12.61 -1.94 -15.24
CA PHE A 233 13.16 -0.80 -14.52
C PHE A 233 12.24 -0.29 -13.41
N VAL A 234 10.92 -0.19 -13.67
CA VAL A 234 9.92 0.28 -12.69
C VAL A 234 9.31 -0.82 -11.82
N ASN A 235 9.70 -2.08 -12.01
CA ASN A 235 9.23 -3.22 -11.22
C ASN A 235 10.00 -3.33 -9.89
N CYS A 236 9.65 -2.47 -8.92
CA CYS A 236 10.25 -2.47 -7.58
C CYS A 236 9.44 -3.31 -6.59
N GLU A 237 10.08 -3.78 -5.53
CA GLU A 237 9.48 -4.61 -4.48
C GLU A 237 8.51 -3.82 -3.60
N LYS A 238 7.32 -4.39 -3.43
CA LYS A 238 6.21 -3.76 -2.71
C LYS A 238 6.11 -4.25 -1.27
N TYR A 239 6.57 -5.47 -0.98
CA TYR A 239 6.41 -6.11 0.32
C TYR A 239 7.74 -6.75 0.78
N PRO A 240 8.47 -6.14 1.73
CA PRO A 240 8.30 -4.77 2.23
C PRO A 240 8.49 -3.73 1.09
N PRO A 241 7.86 -2.54 1.18
CA PRO A 241 8.04 -1.50 0.17
C PRO A 241 9.48 -0.99 0.21
N SER A 242 10.25 -1.32 -0.82
CA SER A 242 11.65 -0.95 -0.91
C SER A 242 11.85 0.58 -0.98
N LEU A 243 13.06 1.05 -0.69
CA LEU A 243 13.40 2.46 -0.85
C LEU A 243 13.06 2.97 -2.26
N LEU A 244 13.37 2.18 -3.29
CA LEU A 244 13.09 2.56 -4.68
C LEU A 244 11.59 2.52 -4.98
N TYR A 245 10.84 1.56 -4.42
CA TYR A 245 9.38 1.56 -4.50
C TYR A 245 8.76 2.82 -3.88
N LEU A 246 9.26 3.24 -2.72
CA LEU A 246 8.78 4.46 -2.05
C LEU A 246 9.17 5.72 -2.82
N ALA A 247 10.39 5.78 -3.35
CA ALA A 247 10.85 6.92 -4.13
C ALA A 247 10.09 7.08 -5.45
N MET A 248 9.85 5.98 -6.20
CA MET A 248 9.10 6.00 -7.45
C MET A 248 7.61 6.31 -7.27
N THR A 249 7.07 6.19 -6.06
CA THR A 249 5.65 6.46 -5.76
C THR A 249 5.44 7.81 -5.07
N ILE A 250 6.15 8.09 -3.98
CA ILE A 250 6.05 9.35 -3.23
C ILE A 250 6.57 10.53 -4.06
N GLY A 251 7.67 10.36 -4.80
CA GLY A 251 8.24 11.43 -5.63
C GLY A 251 7.22 12.02 -6.61
N PRO A 252 6.66 11.21 -7.53
CA PRO A 252 5.62 11.70 -8.43
C PRO A 252 4.33 12.13 -7.72
N THR A 253 3.99 11.56 -6.56
CA THR A 253 2.86 12.02 -5.75
C THR A 253 3.05 13.48 -5.31
N LEU A 254 4.24 13.86 -4.84
CA LEU A 254 4.54 15.24 -4.45
C LEU A 254 4.49 16.20 -5.66
N LEU A 255 5.01 15.77 -6.81
CA LEU A 255 4.92 16.54 -8.06
C LEU A 255 3.47 16.71 -8.52
N LEU A 256 2.67 15.64 -8.42
CA LEU A 256 1.25 15.68 -8.74
C LEU A 256 0.51 16.64 -7.82
N LEU A 257 0.76 16.59 -6.50
CA LEU A 257 0.18 17.52 -5.52
C LEU A 257 0.50 18.96 -5.84
N ALA A 258 1.73 19.27 -6.27
CA ALA A 258 2.11 20.60 -6.74
C ALA A 258 1.35 21.01 -8.01
N ALA A 259 1.22 20.10 -8.97
CA ALA A 259 0.55 20.35 -10.25
C ALA A 259 -0.96 20.60 -10.08
N VAL A 260 -1.63 19.83 -9.21
CA VAL A 260 -3.08 19.93 -8.99
C VAL A 260 -3.47 20.94 -7.91
N GLU A 261 -2.51 21.68 -7.35
CA GLU A 261 -2.77 22.66 -6.30
C GLU A 261 -3.76 23.76 -6.75
N ASN A 262 -3.87 24.01 -8.06
CA ASN A 262 -4.81 24.94 -8.70
C ASN A 262 -6.07 24.28 -9.26
N ALA A 263 -6.23 22.97 -9.13
CA ALA A 263 -7.36 22.28 -9.72
C ALA A 263 -8.68 22.81 -9.13
N ARG A 264 -9.52 23.38 -10.01
CA ARG A 264 -10.84 23.92 -9.68
C ARG A 264 -11.85 23.43 -10.70
N GLY A 265 -13.13 23.60 -10.39
CA GLY A 265 -14.24 23.22 -11.26
C GLY A 265 -14.86 21.86 -10.93
N ARG A 266 -15.83 21.46 -11.75
CA ARG A 266 -16.70 20.30 -11.50
C ARG A 266 -15.94 18.98 -11.37
N PHE A 267 -14.93 18.78 -12.23
CA PHE A 267 -14.11 17.56 -12.20
C PHE A 267 -13.27 17.47 -10.91
N ALA A 268 -12.61 18.57 -10.51
CA ALA A 268 -11.86 18.61 -9.26
C ALA A 268 -12.75 18.38 -8.03
N ALA A 269 -13.96 18.96 -8.02
CA ALA A 269 -14.94 18.73 -6.97
C ALA A 269 -15.40 17.26 -6.93
N TRP A 270 -15.65 16.66 -8.10
CA TRP A 270 -16.02 15.25 -8.23
C TRP A 270 -14.92 14.33 -7.68
N VAL A 271 -13.66 14.49 -8.10
CA VAL A 271 -12.52 13.72 -7.57
C VAL A 271 -12.37 13.91 -6.05
N THR A 272 -12.55 15.14 -5.56
CA THR A 272 -12.46 15.45 -4.13
C THR A 272 -13.53 14.72 -3.31
N THR A 273 -14.74 14.51 -3.86
CA THR A 273 -15.80 13.76 -3.18
C THR A 273 -15.37 12.33 -2.88
N PHE A 274 -14.77 11.63 -3.84
CA PHE A 274 -14.24 10.28 -3.61
C PHE A 274 -13.07 10.30 -2.61
N GLY A 275 -12.18 11.27 -2.75
CA GLY A 275 -11.01 11.43 -1.88
C GLY A 275 -11.31 11.78 -0.43
N ARG A 276 -12.52 12.26 -0.09
CA ARG A 276 -12.94 12.57 1.28
C ARG A 276 -13.33 11.36 2.11
N VAL A 277 -13.76 10.26 1.47
CA VAL A 277 -14.22 9.04 2.14
C VAL A 277 -13.60 7.76 1.54
N PRO A 278 -12.27 7.72 1.32
CA PRO A 278 -11.62 6.62 0.60
C PRO A 278 -11.79 5.27 1.31
N PHE A 279 -11.86 5.27 2.64
CA PHE A 279 -12.09 4.07 3.44
C PHE A 279 -13.47 3.43 3.15
N PHE A 280 -14.52 4.25 3.00
CA PHE A 280 -15.86 3.75 2.69
C PHE A 280 -15.88 3.08 1.32
N TYR A 281 -15.33 3.75 0.30
CA TYR A 281 -15.18 3.15 -1.03
C TYR A 281 -14.33 1.89 -0.99
N TYR A 282 -13.25 1.87 -0.19
CA TYR A 282 -12.43 0.68 -0.02
C TYR A 282 -13.23 -0.52 0.52
N VAL A 283 -14.04 -0.34 1.56
CA VAL A 283 -14.80 -1.47 2.11
C VAL A 283 -15.90 -1.90 1.15
N VAL A 284 -16.69 -0.96 0.62
CA VAL A 284 -17.85 -1.27 -0.22
C VAL A 284 -17.45 -1.92 -1.54
N HIS A 285 -16.38 -1.47 -2.20
CA HIS A 285 -16.01 -2.06 -3.49
C HIS A 285 -15.61 -3.54 -3.38
N VAL A 286 -15.00 -3.97 -2.27
CA VAL A 286 -14.67 -5.38 -2.07
C VAL A 286 -15.95 -6.22 -1.99
N PHE A 287 -16.97 -5.72 -1.28
CA PHE A 287 -18.27 -6.40 -1.22
C PHE A 287 -18.96 -6.47 -2.58
N VAL A 288 -18.95 -5.37 -3.34
CA VAL A 288 -19.55 -5.29 -4.68
C VAL A 288 -18.84 -6.24 -5.65
N ILE A 289 -17.50 -6.23 -5.71
CA ILE A 289 -16.74 -7.11 -6.61
C ILE A 289 -16.96 -8.59 -6.25
N HIS A 290 -17.09 -8.92 -4.96
CA HIS A 290 -17.44 -10.27 -4.55
C HIS A 290 -18.83 -10.68 -5.07
N ALA A 291 -19.84 -9.85 -4.84
CA ALA A 291 -21.20 -10.13 -5.26
C ALA A 291 -21.26 -10.33 -6.79
N LEU A 292 -20.59 -9.47 -7.55
CA LEU A 292 -20.44 -9.61 -9.00
C LEU A 292 -19.72 -10.91 -9.38
N ALA A 293 -18.69 -11.32 -8.64
CA ALA A 293 -18.00 -12.59 -8.87
C ALA A 293 -18.92 -13.81 -8.60
N VAL A 294 -19.75 -13.77 -7.55
CA VAL A 294 -20.73 -14.83 -7.26
C VAL A 294 -21.79 -14.90 -8.35
N ILE A 295 -22.33 -13.76 -8.77
CA ILE A 295 -23.31 -13.67 -9.88
C ILE A 295 -22.68 -14.21 -11.16
N PHE A 296 -21.45 -13.82 -11.48
CA PHE A 296 -20.75 -14.27 -12.68
C PHE A 296 -20.50 -15.79 -12.65
N ALA A 297 -20.09 -16.36 -11.50
CA ALA A 297 -19.99 -17.81 -11.33
C ALA A 297 -21.32 -18.52 -11.55
N TRP A 298 -22.39 -18.01 -10.96
CA TRP A 298 -23.72 -18.59 -11.11
C TRP A 298 -24.21 -18.56 -12.56
N VAL A 299 -24.09 -17.41 -13.25
CA VAL A 299 -24.49 -17.27 -14.66
C VAL A 299 -23.61 -18.12 -15.60
N SER A 300 -22.33 -18.29 -15.27
CA SER A 300 -21.40 -19.12 -16.05
C SER A 300 -21.57 -20.62 -15.79
N GLY A 301 -22.49 -21.03 -14.91
CA GLY A 301 -22.66 -22.43 -14.51
C GLY A 301 -21.50 -23.00 -13.68
N ALA A 302 -20.66 -22.14 -13.12
CA ALA A 302 -19.56 -22.54 -12.25
C ALA A 302 -20.02 -22.69 -10.80
N GLU A 303 -19.39 -23.60 -10.06
CA GLU A 303 -19.59 -23.69 -8.61
C GLU A 303 -19.21 -22.37 -7.93
N THR A 304 -19.91 -22.01 -6.86
CA THR A 304 -19.67 -20.75 -6.12
C THR A 304 -18.94 -20.95 -4.81
N GLY A 305 -18.86 -22.19 -4.29
CA GLY A 305 -18.31 -22.49 -2.96
C GLY A 305 -16.88 -22.01 -2.76
N TRP A 306 -16.03 -22.12 -3.79
CA TRP A 306 -14.63 -21.68 -3.77
C TRP A 306 -14.45 -20.15 -3.64
N LEU A 307 -15.51 -19.36 -3.81
CA LEU A 307 -15.47 -17.91 -3.57
C LEU A 307 -15.53 -17.58 -2.08
N PHE A 308 -16.01 -18.51 -1.24
CA PHE A 308 -16.15 -18.33 0.20
C PHE A 308 -14.99 -19.01 0.93
N GLY A 309 -14.17 -18.23 1.62
CA GLY A 309 -12.97 -18.71 2.32
C GLY A 309 -11.76 -17.81 2.11
N PRO A 310 -10.64 -18.08 2.81
CA PRO A 310 -9.46 -17.23 2.79
C PRO A 310 -8.69 -17.26 1.47
N PHE A 311 -8.75 -18.37 0.73
CA PHE A 311 -8.18 -18.46 -0.60
C PHE A 311 -9.15 -19.13 -1.55
N PRO A 312 -9.31 -18.59 -2.77
CA PRO A 312 -9.96 -19.29 -3.87
C PRO A 312 -9.01 -20.37 -4.42
N ALA A 313 -8.63 -21.34 -3.60
CA ALA A 313 -7.69 -22.40 -3.96
C ALA A 313 -8.29 -23.35 -5.02
N ASP A 314 -9.62 -23.45 -5.06
CA ASP A 314 -10.38 -24.36 -5.93
C ASP A 314 -11.09 -23.63 -7.06
N LYS A 315 -10.48 -22.56 -7.60
CA LYS A 315 -11.02 -21.83 -8.75
C LYS A 315 -11.22 -22.80 -9.94
N PRO A 316 -12.45 -22.94 -10.49
CA PRO A 316 -12.70 -23.87 -11.58
C PRO A 316 -11.87 -23.55 -12.84
N ASN A 317 -11.44 -24.61 -13.53
CA ASN A 317 -10.73 -24.46 -14.80
C ASN A 317 -11.64 -23.77 -15.84
N GLY A 318 -11.08 -22.78 -16.55
CA GLY A 318 -11.85 -21.98 -17.52
C GLY A 318 -12.71 -20.87 -16.89
N TYR A 319 -12.81 -20.77 -15.56
CA TYR A 319 -13.53 -19.68 -14.92
C TYR A 319 -12.76 -18.35 -15.01
N GLY A 320 -13.40 -17.35 -15.62
CA GLY A 320 -12.86 -16.00 -15.76
C GLY A 320 -12.93 -15.46 -17.19
N VAL A 321 -12.70 -14.17 -17.33
CA VAL A 321 -12.60 -13.43 -18.58
C VAL A 321 -11.17 -12.91 -18.77
N GLY A 322 -10.76 -12.65 -20.02
CA GLY A 322 -9.50 -11.96 -20.27
C GLY A 322 -9.50 -10.53 -19.69
N LEU A 323 -8.34 -9.88 -19.69
CA LEU A 323 -8.18 -8.52 -19.15
C LEU A 323 -9.17 -7.51 -19.73
N LEU A 324 -9.45 -7.60 -21.05
CA LEU A 324 -10.45 -6.75 -21.70
C LEU A 324 -11.85 -6.96 -21.13
N GLY A 325 -12.25 -8.21 -20.87
CA GLY A 325 -13.54 -8.51 -20.27
C GLY A 325 -13.67 -7.93 -18.86
N VAL A 326 -12.57 -7.94 -18.08
CA VAL A 326 -12.54 -7.28 -16.77
C VAL A 326 -12.76 -5.77 -16.91
N PHE A 327 -12.09 -5.12 -17.86
CA PHE A 327 -12.28 -3.69 -18.11
C PHE A 327 -13.69 -3.35 -18.59
N SER A 328 -14.31 -4.19 -19.41
CA SER A 328 -15.71 -4.02 -19.81
C SER A 328 -16.66 -4.07 -18.60
N VAL A 329 -16.42 -4.99 -17.67
CA VAL A 329 -17.21 -5.07 -16.42
C VAL A 329 -16.99 -3.85 -15.53
N TRP A 330 -15.79 -3.27 -15.49
CA TRP A 330 -15.52 -2.06 -14.71
C TRP A 330 -16.11 -0.78 -15.30
N LEU A 331 -16.35 -0.76 -16.61
CA LEU A 331 -16.93 0.39 -17.32
C LEU A 331 -18.47 0.40 -17.32
N ALA A 332 -19.09 -0.78 -17.20
CA ALA A 332 -20.54 -0.96 -17.16
C ALA A 332 -21.13 -0.56 -15.79
#